data_AF-A0A3D3R665-F1
#
_entry.id   AF-A0A3D3R665-F1
#
_cell.length_a   1.000
_cell.length_b   1.000
_cell.length_c   1.000
_cell.angle_alpha   90.00
_cell.angle_beta   90.00
_cell.angle_gamma   90.00
#
_symmetry.space_group_name_H-M   'P 1'
#
loop_
_entity.id
_entity.type
_entity.pdbx_description
1 polymer ?
#
loop_
_entity_poly.entity_id
_entity_poly.type
_entity_poly.pdbx_seq_one_letter_code
_entity_poly.pdbx_strand_id
1 'polypeptide(L)'
;MYACLVCFGLSDLDLAFSQEPLPATVRSETSLLLMKTGRMVSGEISESAGGYLVKNPTGSMVVPFDSVLFEAKDLHEIYLKQRAAMKYPTANSHLDLARWCITNELYEEAKSELRDAIRLEPKRSEPQLMLRRLMGVSAENQPTVQEKIQETLIKKQLESSDEATSLTGISREQSALFVRKIQPIMLNKCGNANCHGNAAKSEFRLTQVTRRYG
;
A
#
# COMPACT_ATOMS: atom_id res chain seq x y z
N MET A 1 65.19 76.51 -5.27
CA MET A 1 64.54 75.93 -6.46
C MET A 1 63.60 74.83 -5.97
N TYR A 2 62.30 75.14 -5.98
CA TYR A 2 61.14 74.24 -5.79
C TYR A 2 61.12 73.16 -6.90
N ALA A 3 60.57 71.95 -6.80
CA ALA A 3 59.81 71.23 -5.79
C ALA A 3 60.00 69.72 -6.05
N CYS A 4 60.06 68.90 -5.00
CA CYS A 4 60.22 67.45 -5.10
C CYS A 4 58.88 66.75 -4.87
N LEU A 5 58.60 65.74 -5.71
CA LEU A 5 57.44 64.87 -5.70
C LEU A 5 57.22 64.21 -4.33
N VAL A 6 55.97 64.18 -3.84
CA VAL A 6 55.41 62.98 -3.20
C VAL A 6 53.89 62.94 -3.45
N CYS A 7 53.44 61.96 -4.24
CA CYS A 7 52.05 61.54 -4.26
C CYS A 7 51.89 60.45 -3.19
N PHE A 8 51.22 60.76 -2.08
CA PHE A 8 50.81 59.75 -1.10
C PHE A 8 49.55 59.06 -1.60
N GLY A 9 49.65 57.74 -1.76
CA GLY A 9 48.55 56.86 -2.11
C GLY A 9 47.68 56.47 -0.92
N LEU A 10 46.45 56.10 -1.28
CA LEU A 10 45.62 55.02 -0.72
C LEU A 10 45.62 54.84 0.80
N SER A 11 44.52 55.26 1.42
CA SER A 11 44.05 54.70 2.68
C SER A 11 42.70 54.03 2.44
N ASP A 12 42.75 52.75 2.08
CA ASP A 12 41.61 51.83 2.15
C ASP A 12 41.25 51.64 3.62
N LEU A 13 40.00 51.94 3.98
CA LEU A 13 39.42 51.54 5.25
C LEU A 13 39.16 50.04 5.19
N ASP A 14 40.13 49.25 5.65
CA ASP A 14 39.92 47.84 5.94
C ASP A 14 39.01 47.72 7.17
N LEU A 15 37.72 47.54 6.92
CA LEU A 15 36.74 47.14 7.92
C LEU A 15 37.01 45.65 8.21
N ALA A 16 37.96 45.37 9.10
CA ALA A 16 38.24 44.03 9.58
C ALA A 16 37.05 43.53 10.41
N PHE A 17 36.08 42.92 9.73
CA PHE A 17 34.99 42.18 10.36
C PHE A 17 35.60 40.93 10.98
N SER A 18 35.97 41.00 12.26
CA SER A 18 36.28 39.82 13.06
C SER A 18 35.00 38.99 13.17
N GLN A 19 34.85 38.00 12.28
CA GLN A 19 33.91 36.92 12.49
C GLN A 19 34.42 36.10 13.67
N GLU A 20 33.90 36.39 14.86
CA GLU A 20 33.96 35.50 16.01
C GLU A 20 33.34 34.16 15.57
N PRO A 21 34.10 33.05 15.58
CA PRO A 21 33.56 31.77 15.17
C PRO A 21 32.43 31.41 16.13
N LEU A 22 31.21 31.41 15.60
CA LEU A 22 30.02 30.91 16.28
C LEU A 22 30.38 29.56 16.92
N PRO A 23 30.04 29.33 18.21
CA PRO A 23 30.29 28.04 18.82
C PRO A 23 29.58 27.00 17.95
N ALA A 24 30.37 26.10 17.36
CA ALA A 24 29.84 24.93 16.70
C ALA A 24 28.85 24.30 17.68
N THR A 25 27.57 24.31 17.33
CA THR A 25 26.59 23.52 18.05
C THR A 25 27.01 22.09 17.79
N VAL A 26 27.82 21.54 18.69
CA VAL A 26 28.10 20.11 18.76
C VAL A 26 26.77 19.49 19.16
N ARG A 27 25.90 19.31 18.17
CA ARG A 27 24.82 18.34 18.26
C ARG A 27 25.54 17.04 18.43
N SER A 28 25.53 16.51 19.64
CA SER A 28 25.91 15.13 19.87
C SER A 28 24.99 14.28 18.99
N GLU A 29 25.52 13.84 17.85
CA GLU A 29 24.78 12.99 16.93
C GLU A 29 24.61 11.65 17.62
N THR A 30 23.39 11.40 18.14
CA THR A 30 23.02 10.09 18.66
C THR A 30 23.34 9.05 17.61
N SER A 31 24.19 8.10 17.97
CA SER A 31 24.66 7.04 17.09
C SER A 31 24.23 5.68 17.64
N LEU A 32 24.33 4.64 16.82
CA LEU A 32 23.89 3.29 17.09
C LEU A 32 25.07 2.31 17.02
N LEU A 33 25.13 1.41 18.00
CA LEU A 33 26.01 0.24 17.99
C LEU A 33 25.17 -1.02 17.82
N LEU A 34 25.45 -1.78 16.77
CA LEU A 34 25.00 -3.17 16.67
C LEU A 34 26.04 -4.05 17.36
N MET A 35 25.61 -4.80 18.37
CA MET A 35 26.44 -5.78 19.07
C MET A 35 26.47 -7.11 18.33
N LYS A 36 27.51 -7.93 18.55
CA LYS A 36 27.60 -9.31 18.03
C LYS A 36 26.45 -10.22 18.48
N THR A 37 25.81 -9.89 19.60
CA THR A 37 24.62 -10.59 20.11
C THR A 37 23.34 -10.26 19.33
N GLY A 38 23.39 -9.28 18.42
CA GLY A 38 22.24 -8.76 17.70
C GLY A 38 21.48 -7.65 18.45
N ARG A 39 21.86 -7.33 19.69
CA ARG A 39 21.29 -6.19 20.43
C ARG A 39 21.83 -4.88 19.86
N MET A 40 20.99 -3.84 19.87
CA MET A 40 21.39 -2.49 19.51
C MET A 40 21.44 -1.59 20.74
N VAL A 41 22.40 -0.68 20.75
CA VAL A 41 22.56 0.35 21.77
C VAL A 41 22.62 1.71 21.08
N SER A 42 21.75 2.63 21.50
CA SER A 42 21.75 4.02 21.03
C SER A 42 22.31 4.95 22.11
N GLY A 43 22.90 6.07 21.68
CA GLY A 43 23.30 7.16 22.58
C GLY A 43 24.33 8.09 21.95
N GLU A 44 24.86 9.02 22.73
CA GLU A 44 26.05 9.77 22.34
C GLU A 44 27.27 8.87 22.53
N ILE A 45 27.99 8.60 21.44
CA ILE A 45 29.09 7.63 21.43
C ILE A 45 30.41 8.39 21.40
N SER A 46 31.32 8.01 22.29
CA SER A 46 32.71 8.48 22.29
C SER A 46 33.66 7.34 22.63
N GLU A 47 34.83 7.29 22.01
CA GLU A 47 35.84 6.28 22.32
C GLU A 47 36.50 6.52 23.69
N SER A 48 36.80 5.44 24.41
CA SER A 48 37.48 5.42 25.71
C SER A 48 38.45 4.24 25.77
N ALA A 49 39.37 4.25 26.74
CA ALA A 49 40.44 3.25 26.86
C ALA A 49 39.95 1.79 26.99
N GLY A 50 38.68 1.57 27.34
CA GLY A 50 38.07 0.24 27.49
C GLY A 50 36.97 -0.10 26.46
N GLY A 51 36.67 0.79 25.51
CA GLY A 51 35.56 0.60 24.57
C GLY A 51 34.84 1.91 24.21
N TYR A 52 33.66 1.76 23.63
CA TYR A 52 32.75 2.87 23.35
C TYR A 52 32.02 3.28 24.62
N LEU A 53 32.20 4.53 25.06
CA LEU A 53 31.35 5.15 26.07
C LEU A 53 30.07 5.63 25.40
N VAL A 54 28.95 5.04 25.78
CA VAL A 54 27.61 5.44 25.35
C VAL A 54 26.96 6.25 26.46
N LYS A 55 26.58 7.49 26.18
CA LYS A 55 25.83 8.35 27.09
C LYS A 55 24.37 8.43 26.67
N ASN A 56 23.48 8.15 27.61
CA ASN A 56 22.04 8.28 27.48
C ASN A 56 21.47 9.15 28.59
N PRO A 57 20.25 9.68 28.44
CA PRO A 57 19.60 10.47 29.51
C PRO A 57 19.48 9.72 30.84
N THR A 58 19.40 8.39 30.80
CA THR A 58 19.27 7.51 31.98
C THR A 58 20.62 7.17 32.64
N GLY A 59 21.75 7.41 31.96
CA GLY A 59 23.08 7.07 32.46
C GLY A 59 24.08 6.80 31.34
N SER A 60 25.31 6.49 31.71
CA SER A 60 26.38 6.12 30.78
C SER A 60 26.82 4.67 30.98
N MET A 61 27.27 4.04 29.90
CA MET A 61 27.81 2.68 29.94
C MET A 61 28.99 2.55 28.97
N VAL A 62 29.91 1.62 29.27
CA VAL A 62 31.03 1.29 28.39
C VAL A 62 30.74 -0.03 27.69
N VAL A 63 30.77 -0.02 26.35
CA VAL A 63 30.62 -1.18 25.48
C VAL A 63 31.99 -1.57 24.92
N PRO A 64 32.51 -2.77 25.23
CA PRO A 64 33.80 -3.22 24.71
C PRO A 64 33.85 -3.27 23.18
N PHE A 65 34.97 -2.87 22.58
CA PHE A 65 35.15 -2.84 21.11
C PHE A 65 34.91 -4.21 20.46
N ASP A 66 35.37 -5.28 21.11
CA ASP A 66 35.23 -6.65 20.63
C ASP A 66 33.79 -7.16 20.65
N SER A 67 32.90 -6.52 21.41
CA SER A 67 31.48 -6.86 21.47
C SER A 67 30.65 -6.16 20.38
N VAL A 68 31.20 -5.12 19.76
CA VAL A 68 30.56 -4.35 18.69
C VAL A 68 30.79 -5.03 17.34
N LEU A 69 29.72 -5.12 16.56
CA LEU A 69 29.76 -5.59 15.18
C LEU A 69 29.83 -4.42 14.20
N PHE A 70 28.95 -3.42 14.36
CA PHE A 70 28.96 -2.19 13.56
C PHE A 70 28.59 -0.98 14.40
N GLU A 71 29.23 0.15 14.13
CA GLU A 71 28.80 1.50 14.55
C GLU A 71 28.12 2.18 13.36
N ALA A 72 27.05 2.93 13.57
CA ALA A 72 26.28 3.58 12.51
C ALA A 72 25.51 4.80 13.02
N LYS A 73 25.14 5.71 12.13
CA LYS A 73 24.33 6.89 12.45
C LYS A 73 22.84 6.55 12.58
N ASP A 74 22.37 5.61 11.78
CA ASP A 74 20.98 5.18 11.74
C ASP A 74 20.83 3.67 11.46
N LEU A 75 19.60 3.17 11.55
CA LEU A 75 19.29 1.77 11.32
C LEU A 75 19.54 1.34 9.86
N HIS A 76 19.38 2.27 8.91
CA HIS A 76 19.58 1.99 7.50
C HIS A 76 21.06 1.73 7.19
N GLU A 77 21.97 2.48 7.79
CA GLU A 77 23.41 2.25 7.66
C GLU A 77 23.82 0.89 8.23
N ILE A 78 23.23 0.44 9.35
CA ILE A 78 23.46 -0.91 9.88
C ILE A 78 23.01 -1.97 8.86
N TYR A 79 21.84 -1.78 8.24
CA TYR A 79 21.37 -2.65 7.16
C TYR A 79 22.37 -2.72 6.00
N LEU A 80 22.86 -1.57 5.52
CA LEU A 80 23.85 -1.51 4.44
C LEU A 80 25.14 -2.26 4.80
N LYS A 81 25.63 -2.08 6.03
CA LYS A 81 26.83 -2.78 6.53
C LYS A 81 26.62 -4.29 6.63
N GLN A 82 25.47 -4.73 7.14
CA GLN A 82 25.12 -6.16 7.17
C GLN A 82 25.04 -6.73 5.74
N ARG A 83 24.42 -6.00 4.81
CA ARG A 83 24.31 -6.43 3.40
C ARG A 83 25.68 -6.50 2.71
N ALA A 84 26.56 -5.54 2.96
CA ALA A 84 27.92 -5.52 2.44
C ALA A 84 28.80 -6.65 3.03
N ALA A 85 28.53 -7.08 4.26
CA ALA A 85 29.25 -8.19 4.89
C ALA A 85 28.89 -9.57 4.27
N MET A 86 27.79 -9.68 3.54
CA MET A 86 27.39 -10.92 2.87
C MET A 86 28.21 -11.15 1.58
N LYS A 87 29.35 -11.85 1.70
CA LYS A 87 30.21 -12.14 0.54
C LYS A 87 29.57 -13.06 -0.51
N TYR A 88 28.80 -14.04 -0.06
CA TYR A 88 28.08 -14.99 -0.93
C TYR A 88 26.65 -15.15 -0.39
N PRO A 89 25.75 -14.20 -0.71
CA PRO A 89 24.41 -14.21 -0.14
C PRO A 89 23.61 -15.40 -0.66
N THR A 90 22.98 -16.12 0.26
CA THR A 90 22.04 -17.21 -0.03
C THR A 90 20.60 -16.74 0.20
N ALA A 91 19.61 -17.50 -0.25
CA ALA A 91 18.21 -17.20 0.06
C ALA A 91 17.95 -17.13 1.59
N ASN A 92 18.64 -17.97 2.38
CA ASN A 92 18.59 -17.90 3.84
C ASN A 92 19.20 -16.61 4.39
N SER A 93 20.34 -16.17 3.86
CA SER A 93 20.99 -14.93 4.30
C SER A 93 20.09 -13.71 4.08
N HIS A 94 19.43 -13.63 2.91
CA HIS A 94 18.44 -12.59 2.63
C HIS A 94 17.20 -12.69 3.54
N LEU A 95 16.75 -13.91 3.88
CA LEU A 95 15.64 -14.10 4.83
C LEU A 95 15.99 -13.67 6.25
N ASP A 96 17.20 -13.97 6.72
CA ASP A 96 17.69 -13.55 8.03
C ASP A 96 17.78 -12.02 8.10
N LEU A 97 18.32 -11.39 7.06
CA LEU A 97 18.38 -9.93 6.98
C LEU A 97 16.98 -9.31 6.88
N ALA A 98 16.07 -9.90 6.09
CA ALA A 98 14.68 -9.45 6.02
C ALA A 98 13.99 -9.51 7.39
N ARG A 99 14.20 -10.58 8.16
CA ARG A 99 13.66 -10.70 9.53
C ARG A 99 14.20 -9.60 10.44
N TRP A 100 15.51 -9.35 10.39
CA TRP A 100 16.13 -8.27 11.15
C TRP A 100 15.55 -6.90 10.75
N CYS A 101 15.36 -6.64 9.46
CA CYS A 101 14.73 -5.41 8.97
C CYS A 101 13.29 -5.26 9.50
N ILE A 102 12.50 -6.33 9.51
CA ILE A 102 11.13 -6.31 10.06
C ILE A 102 11.13 -5.98 11.55
N THR A 103 12.02 -6.60 12.34
CA THR A 103 12.14 -6.33 13.78
C THR A 103 12.49 -4.87 14.08
N ASN A 104 13.19 -4.20 13.16
CA ASN A 104 13.63 -2.82 13.30
C ASN A 104 12.81 -1.85 12.43
N GLU A 105 11.63 -2.26 11.98
CA GLU A 105 10.67 -1.45 11.21
C GLU A 105 11.19 -0.92 9.86
N LEU A 106 12.25 -1.51 9.31
CA LEU A 106 12.81 -1.23 7.99
C LEU A 106 12.06 -2.02 6.91
N TYR A 107 10.78 -1.70 6.70
CA TYR A 107 9.88 -2.51 5.87
C TYR A 107 10.23 -2.49 4.38
N GLU A 108 10.77 -1.41 3.84
CA GLU A 108 11.11 -1.33 2.41
C GLU A 108 12.35 -2.17 2.08
N GLU A 109 13.36 -2.10 2.95
CA GLU A 109 14.54 -2.96 2.92
C GLU A 109 14.14 -4.42 3.06
N ALA A 110 13.28 -4.74 4.03
CA ALA A 110 12.75 -6.10 4.19
C ALA A 110 12.08 -6.62 2.91
N LYS A 111 11.25 -5.81 2.25
CA LYS A 111 10.63 -6.20 0.97
C LYS A 111 11.67 -6.43 -0.12
N SER A 112 12.73 -5.63 -0.17
CA SER A 112 13.84 -5.79 -1.12
C SER A 112 14.56 -7.13 -0.91
N GLU A 113 14.95 -7.41 0.33
CA GLU A 113 15.61 -8.67 0.72
C GLU A 113 14.75 -9.90 0.40
N LEU A 114 13.43 -9.83 0.67
CA LEU A 114 12.50 -10.93 0.35
C LEU A 114 12.39 -11.17 -1.16
N ARG A 115 12.40 -10.12 -1.98
CA ARG A 115 12.41 -10.27 -3.45
C ARG A 115 13.70 -10.92 -3.94
N ASP A 116 14.83 -10.56 -3.34
CA ASP A 116 16.12 -11.17 -3.67
C ASP A 116 16.15 -12.66 -3.25
N ALA A 117 15.62 -13.01 -2.08
CA ALA A 117 15.44 -14.40 -1.66
C ALA A 117 14.56 -15.21 -2.62
N ILE A 118 13.44 -14.64 -3.09
CA ILE A 118 12.54 -15.27 -4.08
C ILE A 118 13.28 -15.47 -5.42
N ARG A 119 14.13 -14.53 -5.83
CA ARG A 119 14.90 -14.66 -7.07
C ARG A 119 15.88 -15.83 -7.01
N LEU A 120 16.51 -16.05 -5.85
CA LEU A 120 17.43 -17.18 -5.63
C LEU A 120 16.70 -18.53 -5.54
N GLU A 121 15.57 -18.58 -4.83
CA GLU A 121 14.79 -19.81 -4.64
C GLU A 121 13.28 -19.60 -4.92
N PRO A 122 12.86 -19.59 -6.21
CA PRO A 122 11.48 -19.26 -6.57
C PRO A 122 10.42 -20.24 -6.06
N LYS A 123 10.82 -21.49 -5.75
CA LYS A 123 9.90 -22.53 -5.28
C LYS A 123 9.64 -22.46 -3.77
N ARG A 124 10.39 -21.64 -3.02
CA ARG A 124 10.25 -21.53 -1.57
C ARG A 124 9.07 -20.63 -1.22
N SER A 125 8.15 -21.16 -0.42
CA SER A 125 6.92 -20.45 -0.02
C SER A 125 7.16 -19.36 1.05
N GLU A 126 8.12 -19.56 1.95
CA GLU A 126 8.38 -18.66 3.08
C GLU A 126 8.58 -17.18 2.70
N PRO A 127 9.54 -16.79 1.82
CA PRO A 127 9.74 -15.39 1.49
C PRO A 127 8.55 -14.77 0.74
N GLN A 128 7.81 -15.58 -0.03
CA GLN A 128 6.60 -15.14 -0.73
C GLN A 128 5.48 -14.80 0.26
N LEU A 129 5.28 -15.65 1.27
CA LEU A 129 4.29 -15.43 2.32
C LEU A 129 4.64 -14.22 3.18
N MET A 130 5.92 -14.05 3.55
CA MET A 130 6.39 -12.88 4.28
C MET A 130 6.18 -11.60 3.46
N LEU A 131 6.53 -11.60 2.17
CA LEU A 131 6.36 -10.43 1.30
C LEU A 131 4.89 -10.06 1.15
N ARG A 132 4.00 -11.05 0.95
CA ARG A 132 2.56 -10.83 0.86
C ARG A 132 2.01 -10.16 2.12
N ARG A 133 2.42 -10.62 3.31
CA ARG A 133 2.03 -10.02 4.60
C ARG A 133 2.50 -8.56 4.69
N LEU A 134 3.75 -8.27 4.34
CA LEU A 134 4.29 -6.90 4.37
C LEU A 134 3.63 -5.95 3.37
N MET A 135 3.13 -6.47 2.24
CA MET A 135 2.39 -5.67 1.26
C MET A 135 0.95 -5.40 1.69
N GLY A 136 0.50 -5.91 2.84
CA GLY A 136 -0.90 -5.81 3.26
C GLY A 136 -1.85 -6.48 2.28
N VAL A 137 -1.35 -7.40 1.43
CA VAL A 137 -2.18 -8.22 0.54
C VAL A 137 -2.79 -9.29 1.42
N SER A 138 -3.76 -8.88 2.23
CA SER A 138 -4.56 -9.81 3.01
C SER A 138 -5.32 -10.71 2.05
N ALA A 139 -5.49 -11.97 2.44
CA ALA A 139 -6.46 -12.85 1.80
C ALA A 139 -7.90 -12.27 1.93
N GLU A 140 -8.11 -11.25 2.76
CA GLU A 140 -9.37 -10.49 2.89
C GLU A 140 -9.70 -9.62 1.67
N ASN A 141 -8.71 -9.27 0.83
CA ASN A 141 -8.96 -8.65 -0.48
C ASN A 141 -9.10 -9.68 -1.61
N GLN A 142 -9.13 -10.98 -1.28
CA GLN A 142 -9.70 -11.94 -2.21
C GLN A 142 -11.21 -11.82 -2.10
N PRO A 143 -11.94 -11.58 -3.20
CA PRO A 143 -13.39 -11.59 -3.15
C PRO A 143 -13.79 -12.92 -2.52
N THR A 144 -14.53 -12.81 -1.43
CA THR A 144 -15.01 -13.95 -0.66
C THR A 144 -15.69 -14.94 -1.62
N VAL A 145 -15.76 -16.21 -1.23
CA VAL A 145 -16.54 -17.19 -2.01
C VAL A 145 -17.96 -16.67 -2.28
N GLN A 146 -18.52 -15.89 -1.34
CA GLN A 146 -19.80 -15.22 -1.49
C GLN A 146 -19.78 -14.08 -2.52
N GLU A 147 -18.78 -13.21 -2.53
CA GLU A 147 -18.64 -12.15 -3.54
C GLU A 147 -18.38 -12.72 -4.93
N LYS A 148 -17.56 -13.79 -5.06
CA LYS A 148 -17.40 -14.50 -6.34
C LYS A 148 -18.69 -15.16 -6.80
N ILE A 149 -19.47 -15.74 -5.88
CA ILE A 149 -20.79 -16.30 -6.20
C ILE A 149 -21.75 -15.18 -6.62
N GLN A 150 -21.77 -14.05 -5.93
CA GLN A 150 -22.60 -12.90 -6.31
C GLN A 150 -22.19 -12.31 -7.65
N GLU A 151 -20.90 -12.15 -7.91
CA GLU A 151 -20.39 -11.60 -9.16
C GLU A 151 -20.68 -12.54 -10.35
N THR A 152 -20.54 -13.86 -10.14
CA THR A 152 -20.93 -14.85 -11.16
C THR A 152 -22.43 -14.93 -11.36
N LEU A 153 -23.24 -14.79 -10.31
CA LEU A 153 -24.70 -14.73 -10.41
C LEU A 153 -25.17 -13.44 -11.10
N ILE A 154 -24.59 -12.28 -10.79
CA ILE A 154 -24.87 -10.99 -11.42
C ILE A 154 -24.52 -11.06 -12.91
N LYS A 155 -23.34 -11.58 -13.25
CA LYS A 155 -22.91 -11.78 -14.63
C LYS A 155 -23.84 -12.73 -15.39
N LYS A 156 -24.21 -13.86 -14.78
CA LYS A 156 -25.17 -14.82 -15.36
C LYS A 156 -26.58 -14.22 -15.51
N GLN A 157 -26.98 -13.33 -14.60
CA GLN A 157 -28.29 -12.69 -14.63
C GLN A 157 -28.34 -11.60 -15.72
N LEU A 158 -27.25 -10.86 -15.92
CA LEU A 158 -27.07 -9.92 -17.03
C LEU A 158 -27.03 -10.65 -18.38
N GLU A 159 -26.36 -11.80 -18.47
CA GLU A 159 -26.35 -12.65 -19.67
C GLU A 159 -27.73 -13.31 -19.93
N SER A 160 -28.53 -13.56 -18.89
CA SER A 160 -29.87 -14.15 -19.02
C SER A 160 -30.99 -13.15 -19.31
N SER A 161 -30.78 -11.84 -19.05
CA SER A 161 -31.81 -10.84 -19.32
C SER A 161 -32.01 -10.58 -20.81
N ASP A 162 -30.97 -10.83 -21.62
CA ASP A 162 -31.03 -10.68 -23.07
C ASP A 162 -31.73 -11.87 -23.75
N GLU A 163 -31.79 -13.04 -23.10
CA GLU A 163 -32.37 -14.29 -23.65
C GLU A 163 -33.71 -14.68 -23.00
N ALA A 164 -34.39 -13.77 -22.30
CA ALA A 164 -35.72 -14.04 -21.74
C ALA A 164 -36.82 -13.89 -22.82
N THR A 165 -36.73 -14.70 -23.87
CA THR A 165 -37.83 -14.87 -24.82
C THR A 165 -38.93 -15.66 -24.11
N SER A 166 -40.07 -15.02 -23.84
CA SER A 166 -41.22 -15.70 -23.24
C SER A 166 -41.69 -16.88 -24.11
N LEU A 167 -42.38 -17.87 -23.53
CA LEU A 167 -42.91 -19.09 -24.19
C LEU A 167 -43.64 -18.86 -25.54
N THR A 168 -43.99 -17.61 -25.85
CA THR A 168 -44.66 -17.15 -27.07
C THR A 168 -43.74 -16.41 -28.07
N GLY A 169 -42.42 -16.38 -27.87
CA GLY A 169 -41.47 -15.73 -28.79
C GLY A 169 -41.34 -14.20 -28.63
N ILE A 170 -41.84 -13.62 -27.53
CA ILE A 170 -41.94 -12.16 -27.36
C ILE A 170 -40.97 -11.70 -26.27
N SER A 171 -40.26 -10.58 -26.50
CA SER A 171 -39.34 -10.01 -25.50
C SER A 171 -40.09 -9.49 -24.28
N ARG A 172 -39.35 -9.32 -23.17
CA ARG A 172 -39.91 -8.75 -21.94
C ARG A 172 -40.38 -7.31 -22.12
N GLU A 173 -39.68 -6.48 -22.90
CA GLU A 173 -40.13 -5.11 -23.18
C GLU A 173 -41.39 -5.08 -24.02
N GLN A 174 -41.49 -5.93 -25.05
CA GLN A 174 -42.65 -6.00 -25.93
C GLN A 174 -43.91 -6.45 -25.16
N SER A 175 -43.74 -7.41 -24.24
CA SER A 175 -44.80 -7.84 -23.33
C SER A 175 -45.28 -6.70 -22.43
N ALA A 176 -44.35 -5.93 -21.86
CA ALA A 176 -44.68 -4.78 -21.03
C ALA A 176 -45.38 -3.66 -21.83
N LEU A 177 -44.97 -3.40 -23.07
CA LEU A 177 -45.63 -2.45 -23.96
C LEU A 177 -47.05 -2.87 -24.32
N PHE A 178 -47.26 -4.16 -24.63
CA PHE A 178 -48.60 -4.69 -24.90
C PHE A 178 -49.54 -4.47 -23.71
N VAL A 179 -49.12 -4.82 -22.48
CA VAL A 179 -49.92 -4.66 -21.26
C VAL A 179 -50.23 -3.18 -20.99
N ARG A 180 -49.27 -2.27 -21.19
CA ARG A 180 -49.46 -0.85 -20.88
C ARG A 180 -50.25 -0.08 -21.94
N LYS A 181 -50.11 -0.43 -23.23
CA LYS A 181 -50.69 0.35 -24.32
C LYS A 181 -51.85 -0.36 -25.03
N ILE A 182 -51.70 -1.64 -25.34
CA ILE A 182 -52.65 -2.36 -26.21
C ILE A 182 -53.80 -2.97 -25.39
N GLN A 183 -53.49 -3.60 -24.26
CA GLN A 183 -54.50 -4.24 -23.41
C GLN A 183 -55.61 -3.27 -22.95
N PRO A 184 -55.33 -2.01 -22.54
CA PRO A 184 -56.39 -1.06 -22.20
C PRO A 184 -57.28 -0.71 -23.39
N ILE A 185 -56.72 -0.61 -24.60
CA ILE A 185 -57.50 -0.32 -25.82
C ILE A 185 -58.44 -1.50 -26.11
N MET A 186 -57.92 -2.72 -26.10
CA MET A 186 -58.70 -3.93 -26.34
C MET A 186 -59.83 -4.09 -25.31
N LEU A 187 -59.53 -3.93 -24.02
CA LEU A 187 -60.53 -4.07 -22.96
C LEU A 187 -61.55 -2.93 -22.98
N ASN A 188 -61.13 -1.68 -23.19
CA ASN A 188 -62.02 -0.53 -23.11
C ASN A 188 -62.86 -0.33 -24.38
N LYS A 189 -62.36 -0.73 -25.56
CA LYS A 189 -63.06 -0.54 -26.84
C LYS A 189 -63.78 -1.81 -27.29
N CYS A 190 -63.10 -2.96 -27.28
CA CYS A 190 -63.66 -4.21 -27.81
C CYS A 190 -64.37 -5.03 -26.72
N GLY A 191 -63.82 -5.01 -25.49
CA GLY A 191 -64.40 -5.70 -24.33
C GLY A 191 -65.65 -5.00 -23.78
N ASN A 192 -65.68 -3.67 -23.77
CA ASN A 192 -66.78 -2.91 -23.16
C ASN A 192 -67.98 -2.66 -24.11
N ALA A 193 -67.79 -2.81 -25.42
CA ALA A 193 -68.83 -2.56 -26.44
C ALA A 193 -69.80 -3.75 -26.66
N ASN A 194 -69.88 -4.71 -25.74
CA ASN A 194 -70.67 -5.95 -25.83
C ASN A 194 -70.38 -6.88 -27.04
N CYS A 195 -69.39 -6.56 -27.90
CA CYS A 195 -68.99 -7.42 -29.02
C CYS A 195 -68.11 -8.61 -28.58
N HIS A 196 -67.17 -8.38 -27.64
CA HIS A 196 -66.27 -9.41 -27.11
C HIS A 196 -66.16 -9.39 -25.58
N GLY A 197 -67.09 -8.74 -24.88
CA GLY A 197 -67.11 -8.68 -23.40
C GLY A 197 -67.69 -9.93 -22.74
N ASN A 198 -67.77 -9.92 -21.41
CA ASN A 198 -68.31 -11.03 -20.62
C ASN A 198 -69.78 -11.38 -20.93
N ALA A 199 -70.54 -10.44 -21.49
CA ALA A 199 -71.92 -10.62 -21.92
C ALA A 199 -72.06 -11.00 -23.41
N ALA A 200 -70.95 -11.07 -24.17
CA ALA A 200 -70.98 -11.36 -25.60
C ALA A 200 -71.27 -12.85 -25.87
N LYS A 201 -71.98 -13.14 -26.97
CA LYS A 201 -72.26 -14.50 -27.46
C LYS A 201 -71.16 -15.07 -28.37
N SER A 202 -70.11 -14.30 -28.64
CA SER A 202 -68.98 -14.74 -29.48
C SER A 202 -68.10 -15.74 -28.72
N GLU A 203 -67.50 -16.68 -29.46
CA GLU A 203 -66.59 -17.69 -28.89
C GLU A 203 -65.34 -17.05 -28.29
N PHE A 204 -64.86 -15.96 -28.91
CA PHE A 204 -63.73 -15.19 -28.41
C PHE A 204 -64.20 -14.09 -27.44
N ARG A 205 -63.75 -14.21 -26.18
CA ARG A 205 -64.11 -13.30 -25.09
C ARG A 205 -62.89 -12.67 -24.45
N LEU A 206 -62.97 -11.37 -24.21
CA LEU A 206 -61.98 -10.59 -23.48
C LEU A 206 -62.46 -10.40 -22.03
N THR A 207 -61.77 -11.04 -21.10
CA THR A 207 -62.07 -10.94 -19.66
C THR A 207 -60.92 -10.27 -18.92
N GLN A 208 -61.24 -9.42 -17.95
CA GLN A 208 -60.23 -8.88 -17.05
C GLN A 208 -59.78 -9.95 -16.05
N VAL A 209 -58.49 -10.24 -16.01
CA VAL A 209 -57.91 -11.13 -15.02
C VAL A 209 -57.51 -10.29 -13.81
N THR A 210 -58.35 -10.27 -12.77
CA THR A 210 -57.98 -9.69 -11.48
C THR A 210 -57.17 -10.71 -10.70
N ARG A 211 -55.86 -10.49 -10.55
CA ARG A 211 -55.06 -11.28 -9.59
C ARG A 211 -55.46 -10.85 -8.18
N ARG A 212 -56.27 -11.67 -7.49
CA ARG A 212 -56.28 -11.68 -6.02
C ARG A 212 -54.95 -12.27 -5.56
N TYR A 213 -54.11 -11.44 -4.97
CA TYR A 213 -52.98 -11.94 -4.17
C TYR A 213 -53.57 -12.52 -2.88
N GLY A 214 -53.38 -13.83 -2.69
CA GLY A 214 -53.44 -14.51 -1.40
C GLY A 214 -52.02 -14.96 -1.05
#